data_AF-A0AAW5WV44-F1
#
_entry.id   AF-A0AAW5WV44-F1
#
_cell.length_a   1.000
_cell.length_b   1.000
_cell.length_c   1.000
_cell.angle_alpha   90.00
_cell.angle_beta   90.00
_cell.angle_gamma   90.00
#
_symmetry.space_group_name_H-M   'P 1'
#
loop_
_entity.id
_entity.type
_entity.pdbx_description
1 polymer ?
#
loop_
_entity_poly.entity_id
_entity_poly.type
_entity_poly.pdbx_seq_one_letter_code
_entity_poly.pdbx_strand_id
1 'polypeptide(L)'
;MPLNNEIHLFDETDYISSTEESFELKTTADDGDLIKSKERVQHHGEVFTPKWMVEKMLSEPAIQEKLNDLHATFLEPSAGEGAFLKKILHQKLNYVDEISNKTNWKENALWALMSIYGIELLVDNLMKARAAMIEVFVNHYQAKMQQHLSMNSDLYKAAKYIIEVNIVQGNTLEYVNNQGQLIEFSHWIPVEEKVQRKIFTYKSLFNNGDVDDINAETGQLSLFDVEDNNLENKYKVCPVTKVYKEEKVND
;
A
#
# COMPACT_ATOMS: atom_id res chain seq x y z
N MET A 1 39.54 -4.77 64.86
CA MET A 1 38.72 -3.75 64.18
C MET A 1 39.46 -3.30 62.94
N PRO A 2 39.05 -3.70 61.73
CA PRO A 2 39.49 -3.06 60.51
C PRO A 2 38.51 -1.95 60.11
N LEU A 3 39.06 -0.82 59.68
CA LEU A 3 38.34 0.33 59.12
C LEU A 3 37.83 0.00 57.71
N ASN A 4 36.65 0.53 57.41
CA ASN A 4 36.03 0.64 56.09
C ASN A 4 37.01 1.18 55.03
N ASN A 5 36.99 0.57 53.85
CA ASN A 5 37.19 1.29 52.59
C ASN A 5 36.07 0.86 51.64
N GLU A 6 35.23 1.82 51.29
CA GLU A 6 34.13 1.69 50.34
C GLU A 6 34.69 1.35 48.95
N ILE A 7 34.07 0.35 48.30
CA ILE A 7 34.31 0.05 46.89
C ILE A 7 33.50 1.08 46.10
N HIS A 8 34.19 2.01 45.44
CA HIS A 8 33.60 2.87 44.42
C HIS A 8 33.14 1.97 43.26
N LEU A 9 31.83 1.79 43.13
CA LEU A 9 31.19 0.92 42.13
C LEU A 9 30.69 1.72 40.92
N PHE A 10 31.47 2.68 40.42
CA PHE A 10 31.19 3.34 39.14
C PHE A 10 32.53 3.81 38.56
N ASP A 11 33.08 3.03 37.65
CA ASP A 11 34.03 3.58 36.68
C ASP A 11 33.24 4.52 35.76
N GLU A 12 33.60 5.80 35.79
CA GLU A 12 33.22 6.82 34.81
C GLU A 12 33.90 6.52 33.47
N THR A 13 33.52 5.41 32.83
CA THR A 13 33.73 5.26 31.39
C THR A 13 32.51 5.82 30.69
N ASP A 14 32.69 7.02 30.13
CA ASP A 14 31.77 7.63 29.18
C ASP A 14 31.23 6.58 28.20
N TYR A 15 29.93 6.31 28.29
CA TYR A 15 29.23 5.48 27.31
C TYR A 15 29.06 6.31 26.03
N ILE A 16 30.13 6.42 25.25
CA ILE A 16 30.05 6.87 23.86
C ILE A 16 29.44 5.72 23.07
N SER A 17 28.12 5.63 23.09
CA SER A 17 27.34 4.93 22.07
C SER A 17 27.08 5.89 20.92
N SER A 18 28.15 6.29 20.21
CA SER A 18 28.03 6.91 18.90
C SER A 18 28.07 5.83 17.82
N THR A 19 27.06 4.97 17.81
CA THR A 19 26.62 4.36 16.57
C THR A 19 25.35 5.11 16.20
N GLU A 20 25.48 6.13 15.35
CA GLU A 20 24.31 6.65 14.63
C GLU A 20 23.76 5.48 13.82
N GLU A 21 22.68 4.85 14.29
CA GLU A 21 21.96 3.84 13.50
C GLU A 21 21.40 4.55 12.26
N SER A 22 22.12 4.44 11.14
CA SER A 22 21.63 4.90 9.84
C SER A 22 20.64 3.88 9.28
N PHE A 23 19.45 4.34 8.91
CA PHE A 23 18.47 3.51 8.25
C PHE A 23 18.73 3.51 6.74
N GLU A 24 18.96 2.33 6.18
CA GLU A 24 19.07 2.10 4.74
C GLU A 24 17.87 1.29 4.22
N LEU A 25 17.56 1.43 2.92
CA LEU A 25 16.55 0.60 2.27
C LEU A 25 17.01 -0.86 2.27
N LYS A 26 16.23 -1.73 2.90
CA LYS A 26 16.50 -3.17 2.93
C LYS A 26 16.19 -3.79 1.57
N THR A 27 17.13 -4.59 1.05
CA THR A 27 16.89 -5.44 -0.11
C THR A 27 16.13 -6.70 0.30
N THR A 28 15.20 -7.17 -0.55
CA THR A 28 14.52 -8.45 -0.35
C THR A 28 15.25 -9.58 -1.09
N ALA A 29 15.47 -10.70 -0.39
CA ALA A 29 16.18 -11.90 -0.84
C ALA A 29 15.42 -12.73 -1.91
N ASP A 30 16.10 -13.76 -2.41
CA ASP A 30 15.86 -14.65 -3.57
C ASP A 30 14.43 -15.15 -3.81
N ASP A 31 14.15 -15.54 -5.06
CA ASP A 31 12.91 -16.21 -5.45
C ASP A 31 12.81 -17.57 -4.73
N GLY A 32 11.98 -17.65 -3.69
CA GLY A 32 11.67 -18.89 -2.98
C GLY A 32 10.85 -19.87 -3.85
N ASP A 33 10.32 -20.93 -3.22
CA ASP A 33 9.46 -21.89 -3.92
C ASP A 33 8.25 -21.22 -4.57
N LEU A 34 8.07 -21.39 -5.88
CA LEU A 34 7.00 -20.76 -6.66
C LEU A 34 5.62 -21.41 -6.45
N ILE A 35 5.57 -22.53 -5.73
CA ILE A 35 4.36 -23.28 -5.41
C ILE A 35 4.36 -23.58 -3.91
N LYS A 36 3.35 -23.07 -3.21
CA LYS A 36 3.15 -23.34 -1.78
C LYS A 36 2.67 -24.76 -1.53
N SER A 37 1.69 -25.23 -2.29
CA SER A 37 1.24 -26.63 -2.29
C SER A 37 0.49 -27.01 -3.56
N LYS A 38 0.55 -28.29 -3.95
CA LYS A 38 -0.24 -28.80 -5.10
C LYS A 38 -1.74 -28.68 -4.88
N GLU A 39 -2.20 -28.81 -3.64
CA GLU A 39 -3.61 -28.68 -3.27
C GLU A 39 -4.15 -27.27 -3.56
N ARG A 40 -3.37 -26.23 -3.20
CA ARG A 40 -3.76 -24.83 -3.46
C ARG A 40 -3.70 -24.47 -4.94
N VAL A 41 -2.76 -25.04 -5.70
CA VAL A 41 -2.76 -24.95 -7.16
C VAL A 41 -4.06 -25.54 -7.73
N GLN A 42 -4.47 -26.72 -7.26
CA GLN A 42 -5.64 -27.42 -7.78
C GLN A 42 -6.98 -26.74 -7.41
N HIS A 43 -7.12 -26.28 -6.17
CA HIS A 43 -8.38 -25.75 -5.65
C HIS A 43 -8.53 -24.23 -5.81
N HIS A 44 -7.42 -23.50 -5.87
CA HIS A 44 -7.41 -22.03 -5.85
C HIS A 44 -6.60 -21.42 -7.00
N GLY A 45 -5.90 -22.22 -7.80
CA GLY A 45 -5.01 -21.70 -8.86
C GLY A 45 -3.80 -20.93 -8.31
N GLU A 46 -3.45 -21.10 -7.03
CA GLU A 46 -2.37 -20.32 -6.41
C GLU A 46 -1.00 -20.73 -6.95
N VAL A 47 -0.32 -19.76 -7.57
CA VAL A 47 1.09 -19.82 -7.97
C VAL A 47 1.75 -18.49 -7.64
N PHE A 48 3.05 -18.50 -7.34
CA PHE A 48 3.78 -17.27 -7.07
C PHE A 48 4.48 -16.76 -8.32
N THR A 49 4.28 -15.46 -8.58
CA THR A 49 5.01 -14.74 -9.62
C THR A 49 6.45 -14.53 -9.18
N PRO A 50 7.46 -15.01 -9.94
CA PRO A 50 8.86 -14.80 -9.61
C PRO A 50 9.25 -13.32 -9.75
N LYS A 51 10.20 -12.86 -8.94
CA LYS A 51 10.66 -11.47 -8.87
C LYS A 51 11.12 -10.95 -10.21
N TRP A 52 11.86 -11.75 -10.99
CA TRP A 52 12.32 -11.33 -12.32
C TRP A 52 11.14 -11.04 -13.27
N MET A 53 10.03 -11.77 -13.13
CA MET A 53 8.84 -11.54 -13.96
C MET A 53 8.14 -10.26 -13.54
N VAL A 54 8.00 -10.02 -12.24
CA VAL A 54 7.46 -8.75 -11.72
C VAL A 54 8.29 -7.57 -12.21
N GLU A 55 9.62 -7.68 -12.12
CA GLU A 55 10.54 -6.64 -12.59
C GLU A 55 10.45 -6.42 -14.09
N LYS A 56 10.40 -7.50 -14.88
CA LYS A 56 10.23 -7.43 -16.32
C LYS A 56 8.92 -6.75 -16.70
N MET A 57 7.81 -7.14 -16.09
CA MET A 57 6.49 -6.56 -16.39
C MET A 57 6.44 -5.08 -16.03
N LEU A 58 6.98 -4.69 -14.88
CA LEU A 58 7.00 -3.29 -14.49
C LEU A 58 7.99 -2.45 -15.30
N SER A 59 8.98 -3.05 -15.97
CA SER A 59 9.96 -2.33 -16.80
C SER A 59 9.39 -1.74 -18.10
N GLU A 60 8.16 -2.09 -18.47
CA GLU A 60 7.49 -1.53 -19.65
C GLU A 60 7.42 0.00 -19.56
N PRO A 61 7.83 0.76 -20.60
CA PRO A 61 7.94 2.22 -20.52
C PRO A 61 6.64 2.93 -20.09
N ALA A 62 5.50 2.53 -20.63
CA ALA A 62 4.20 3.10 -20.27
C ALA A 62 3.85 2.87 -18.79
N ILE A 63 4.32 1.76 -18.19
CA ILE A 63 4.14 1.48 -16.77
C ILE A 63 5.08 2.33 -15.93
N GLN A 64 6.34 2.48 -16.35
CA GLN A 64 7.31 3.35 -15.68
C GLN A 64 6.86 4.81 -15.64
N GLU A 65 6.25 5.32 -16.70
CA GLU A 65 5.63 6.67 -16.70
C GLU A 65 4.56 6.81 -15.60
N LYS A 66 3.70 5.79 -15.42
CA LYS A 66 2.65 5.79 -14.38
C LYS A 66 3.22 5.59 -12.97
N LEU A 67 4.34 4.90 -12.83
CA LEU A 67 5.02 4.76 -11.54
C LEU A 67 5.62 6.10 -11.07
N ASN A 68 6.06 6.93 -12.02
CA ASN A 68 6.56 8.29 -11.80
C ASN A 68 5.46 9.37 -11.83
N ASP A 69 4.19 8.97 -11.76
CA ASP A 69 3.05 9.87 -11.54
C ASP A 69 2.46 9.52 -10.18
N LEU A 70 2.45 10.50 -9.26
CA LEU A 70 1.99 10.31 -7.89
C LEU A 70 0.53 9.82 -7.82
N HIS A 71 -0.32 10.27 -8.74
CA HIS A 71 -1.77 10.02 -8.70
C HIS A 71 -2.22 8.93 -9.69
N ALA A 72 -1.34 8.48 -10.59
CA ALA A 72 -1.63 7.34 -11.45
C ALA A 72 -1.89 6.06 -10.63
N THR A 73 -3.01 5.42 -10.94
CA THR A 73 -3.52 4.30 -10.18
C THR A 73 -3.16 2.94 -10.76
N PHE A 74 -3.03 1.96 -9.87
CA PHE A 74 -2.73 0.56 -10.19
C PHE A 74 -3.76 -0.33 -9.52
N LEU A 75 -4.23 -1.35 -10.23
CA LEU A 75 -5.14 -2.36 -9.70
C LEU A 75 -4.58 -3.75 -9.96
N GLU A 76 -4.38 -4.52 -8.89
CA GLU A 76 -4.01 -5.94 -8.96
C GLU A 76 -5.20 -6.82 -8.53
N PRO A 77 -5.96 -7.41 -9.47
CA PRO A 77 -7.19 -8.15 -9.18
C PRO A 77 -6.95 -9.57 -8.59
N SER A 78 -5.70 -10.04 -8.51
CA SER A 78 -5.33 -11.34 -7.95
C SER A 78 -4.01 -11.23 -7.18
N ALA A 79 -4.02 -10.45 -6.11
CA ALA A 79 -2.79 -9.98 -5.47
C ALA A 79 -1.91 -11.07 -4.85
N GLY A 80 -2.46 -12.23 -4.48
CA GLY A 80 -1.72 -13.27 -3.76
C GLY A 80 -1.04 -12.71 -2.52
N GLU A 81 0.23 -13.08 -2.31
CA GLU A 81 1.06 -12.52 -1.22
C GLU A 81 1.66 -11.14 -1.54
N GLY A 82 1.14 -10.46 -2.57
CA GLY A 82 1.43 -9.05 -2.87
C GLY A 82 2.73 -8.79 -3.63
N ALA A 83 3.16 -9.70 -4.51
CA ALA A 83 4.41 -9.56 -5.27
C ALA A 83 4.45 -8.25 -6.09
N PHE A 84 3.41 -8.01 -6.90
CA PHE A 84 3.26 -6.75 -7.65
C PHE A 84 3.01 -5.56 -6.74
N LEU A 85 2.08 -5.67 -5.78
CA LEU A 85 1.73 -4.59 -4.85
C LEU A 85 2.95 -4.01 -4.14
N LYS A 86 3.83 -4.87 -3.60
CA LYS A 86 5.09 -4.46 -2.97
C LYS A 86 6.01 -3.72 -3.92
N LYS A 87 6.22 -4.26 -5.13
CA LYS A 87 7.19 -3.71 -6.09
C LYS A 87 6.69 -2.38 -6.67
N ILE A 88 5.38 -2.27 -6.94
CA ILE A 88 4.72 -1.02 -7.35
C ILE A 88 4.89 0.03 -6.24
N LEU A 89 4.52 -0.30 -4.99
CA LEU A 89 4.68 0.63 -3.87
C LEU A 89 6.13 1.07 -3.69
N HIS A 90 7.09 0.14 -3.76
CA HIS A 90 8.51 0.45 -3.65
C HIS A 90 8.98 1.42 -4.76
N GLN A 91 8.61 1.18 -6.03
CA GLN A 91 8.99 2.07 -7.12
C GLN A 91 8.31 3.44 -7.03
N LYS A 92 7.02 3.50 -6.64
CA LYS A 92 6.35 4.79 -6.38
C LYS A 92 6.99 5.54 -5.21
N LEU A 93 7.41 4.85 -4.15
CA LEU A 93 8.10 5.49 -3.02
C LEU A 93 9.53 5.91 -3.36
N ASN A 94 10.24 5.21 -4.25
CA ASN A 94 11.52 5.71 -4.80
C ASN A 94 11.30 7.05 -5.52
N TYR A 95 10.27 7.16 -6.36
CA TYR A 95 9.93 8.43 -7.00
C TYR A 95 9.59 9.52 -5.97
N VAL A 96 8.81 9.20 -4.93
CA VAL A 96 8.55 10.13 -3.80
C VAL A 96 9.84 10.52 -3.08
N ASP A 97 10.78 9.60 -2.87
CA ASP A 97 12.07 9.89 -2.27
C ASP A 97 12.87 10.92 -3.07
N GLU A 98 12.78 10.89 -4.40
CA GLU A 98 13.45 11.83 -5.31
C GLU A 98 12.80 13.21 -5.32
N ILE A 99 11.46 13.28 -5.38
CA ILE A 99 10.75 14.57 -5.54
C ILE A 99 10.47 15.30 -4.22
N SER A 100 10.58 14.62 -3.09
CA SER A 100 10.21 15.16 -1.77
C SER A 100 11.40 15.47 -0.86
N ASN A 101 11.23 16.48 -0.02
CA ASN A 101 12.05 16.70 1.17
C ASN A 101 11.35 16.09 2.41
N LYS A 102 12.00 16.12 3.58
CA LYS A 102 11.44 15.52 4.81
C LYS A 102 10.08 16.10 5.23
N THR A 103 9.76 17.34 4.83
CA THR A 103 8.52 18.02 5.21
C THR A 103 7.32 17.49 4.41
N ASN A 104 7.43 17.39 3.09
CA ASN A 104 6.33 16.98 2.22
C ASN A 104 6.30 15.48 1.90
N TRP A 105 7.36 14.73 2.24
CA TRP A 105 7.45 13.29 1.95
C TRP A 105 6.27 12.48 2.51
N LYS A 106 5.81 12.80 3.72
CA LYS A 106 4.75 12.04 4.39
C LYS A 106 3.43 12.08 3.62
N GLU A 107 3.08 13.25 3.08
CA GLU A 107 1.84 13.42 2.33
C GLU A 107 1.96 12.76 0.95
N ASN A 108 3.08 12.97 0.25
CA ASN A 108 3.32 12.32 -1.03
C ASN A 108 3.37 10.79 -0.89
N ALA A 109 3.99 10.25 0.16
CA ALA A 109 4.02 8.81 0.41
C ALA A 109 2.61 8.24 0.64
N LEU A 110 1.72 8.97 1.32
CA LEU A 110 0.32 8.56 1.48
C LEU A 110 -0.44 8.64 0.15
N TRP A 111 -0.20 9.65 -0.69
CA TRP A 111 -0.78 9.73 -2.04
C TRP A 111 -0.35 8.57 -2.93
N ALA A 112 0.94 8.22 -2.93
CA ALA A 112 1.45 7.05 -3.64
C ALA A 112 0.79 5.76 -3.17
N LEU A 113 0.48 5.64 -1.87
CA LEU A 113 -0.20 4.48 -1.30
C LEU A 113 -1.70 4.46 -1.67
N MET A 114 -2.36 5.62 -1.65
CA MET A 114 -3.77 5.79 -2.05
C MET A 114 -4.02 5.39 -3.51
N SER A 115 -3.00 5.46 -4.36
CA SER A 115 -3.11 5.13 -5.78
C SER A 115 -3.01 3.63 -6.08
N ILE A 116 -2.79 2.77 -5.08
CA ILE A 116 -2.58 1.32 -5.30
C ILE A 116 -3.79 0.57 -4.74
N TYR A 117 -4.38 -0.28 -5.57
CA TYR A 117 -5.54 -1.11 -5.27
C TYR A 117 -5.23 -2.59 -5.51
N GLY A 118 -5.85 -3.46 -4.73
CA GLY A 118 -5.67 -4.91 -4.87
C GLY A 118 -6.87 -5.70 -4.38
N ILE A 119 -7.10 -6.85 -5.01
CA ILE A 119 -8.13 -7.82 -4.60
C ILE A 119 -7.43 -9.16 -4.41
N GLU A 120 -7.74 -9.83 -3.31
CA GLU A 120 -7.26 -11.19 -3.05
C GLU A 120 -8.39 -12.06 -2.52
N LEU A 121 -8.48 -13.28 -3.04
CA LEU A 121 -9.53 -14.22 -2.64
C LEU A 121 -9.25 -14.83 -1.26
N LEU A 122 -8.01 -15.25 -1.01
CA LEU A 122 -7.63 -15.99 0.18
C LEU A 122 -7.16 -15.04 1.31
N VAL A 123 -7.84 -15.11 2.45
CA VAL A 123 -7.59 -14.21 3.58
C VAL A 123 -6.14 -14.31 4.10
N ASP A 124 -5.54 -15.49 4.08
CA ASP A 124 -4.15 -15.65 4.53
C ASP A 124 -3.15 -14.90 3.63
N ASN A 125 -3.35 -14.97 2.32
CA ASN A 125 -2.58 -14.22 1.34
C ASN A 125 -2.80 -12.72 1.47
N LEU A 126 -4.06 -12.30 1.62
CA LEU A 126 -4.42 -10.89 1.80
C LEU A 126 -3.68 -10.28 3.00
N MET A 127 -3.65 -10.98 4.13
CA MET A 127 -2.96 -10.50 5.33
C MET A 127 -1.45 -10.38 5.10
N LYS A 128 -0.84 -11.32 4.37
CA LYS A 128 0.58 -11.25 3.99
C LYS A 128 0.87 -10.08 3.04
N ALA A 129 0.03 -9.87 2.03
CA ALA A 129 0.17 -8.75 1.11
C ALA A 129 0.12 -7.40 1.83
N ARG A 130 -0.88 -7.20 2.70
CA ARG A 130 -1.03 -5.98 3.51
C ARG A 130 0.16 -5.75 4.44
N ALA A 131 0.61 -6.79 5.15
CA ALA A 131 1.78 -6.70 6.02
C ALA A 131 3.04 -6.30 5.26
N ALA A 132 3.24 -6.88 4.08
CA ALA A 132 4.43 -6.62 3.28
C ALA A 132 4.41 -5.22 2.62
N MET A 133 3.23 -4.68 2.28
CA MET A 133 3.10 -3.27 1.87
C MET A 133 3.43 -2.31 3.02
N ILE A 134 2.99 -2.60 4.25
CA ILE A 134 3.36 -1.82 5.44
C ILE A 134 4.86 -1.85 5.66
N GLU A 135 5.50 -3.00 5.52
CA GLU A 135 6.95 -3.13 5.65
C GLU A 135 7.69 -2.24 4.65
N VAL A 136 7.29 -2.26 3.38
CA VAL A 136 7.87 -1.38 2.35
C VAL A 136 7.71 0.09 2.76
N PHE A 137 6.50 0.51 3.15
CA PHE A 137 6.25 1.89 3.57
C PHE A 137 7.11 2.32 4.77
N VAL A 138 7.19 1.47 5.81
CA VAL A 138 8.01 1.72 7.00
C VAL A 138 9.49 1.82 6.63
N ASN A 139 9.99 0.93 5.78
CA ASN A 139 11.40 0.93 5.36
C ASN A 139 11.78 2.24 4.67
N HIS A 140 10.97 2.72 3.72
CA HIS A 140 11.21 4.01 3.06
C HIS A 140 11.13 5.18 4.05
N TYR A 141 10.14 5.20 4.93
CA TYR A 141 10.04 6.26 5.94
C TYR A 141 11.31 6.32 6.80
N GLN A 142 11.75 5.17 7.30
CA GLN A 142 12.91 5.11 8.18
C GLN A 142 14.16 5.58 7.46
N ALA A 143 14.38 5.14 6.21
CA ALA A 143 15.50 5.58 5.39
C ALA A 143 15.44 7.08 5.07
N LYS A 144 14.27 7.63 4.71
CA LYS A 144 14.14 9.06 4.39
C LYS A 144 14.30 9.94 5.63
N MET A 145 13.69 9.54 6.74
CA MET A 145 13.60 10.37 7.95
C MET A 145 14.80 10.18 8.87
N GLN A 146 15.48 9.03 8.78
CA GLN A 146 16.50 8.55 9.72
C GLN A 146 15.94 8.39 11.14
N GLN A 147 14.72 7.84 11.24
CA GLN A 147 14.06 7.58 12.53
C GLN A 147 13.02 6.46 12.40
N HIS A 148 12.77 5.74 13.49
CA HIS A 148 11.70 4.74 13.55
C HIS A 148 10.30 5.34 13.37
N LEU A 149 9.44 4.63 12.64
CA LEU A 149 8.03 4.97 12.53
C LEU A 149 7.23 4.38 13.70
N SER A 150 6.74 5.23 14.59
CA SER A 150 5.85 4.78 15.67
C SER A 150 4.50 4.31 15.12
N MET A 151 4.06 3.13 15.55
CA MET A 151 2.74 2.58 15.21
C MET A 151 1.57 3.43 15.73
N ASN A 152 1.82 4.28 16.75
CA ASN A 152 0.82 5.19 17.30
C ASN A 152 0.71 6.52 16.54
N SER A 153 1.64 6.79 15.62
CA SER A 153 1.64 8.02 14.81
C SER A 153 0.47 8.07 13.84
N ASP A 154 0.03 9.29 13.52
CA ASP A 154 -1.01 9.52 12.50
C ASP A 154 -0.62 8.95 11.14
N LEU A 155 0.67 9.05 10.79
CA LEU A 155 1.20 8.55 9.52
C LEU A 155 1.04 7.03 9.40
N TYR A 156 1.43 6.28 10.43
CA TYR A 156 1.28 4.82 10.43
C TYR A 156 -0.18 4.41 10.38
N LYS A 157 -1.03 5.07 11.17
CA LYS A 157 -2.48 4.82 11.19
C LYS A 157 -3.12 5.10 9.84
N ALA A 158 -2.77 6.21 9.19
CA ALA A 158 -3.23 6.54 7.85
C ALA A 158 -2.76 5.50 6.82
N ALA A 159 -1.47 5.13 6.81
CA ALA A 159 -0.94 4.16 5.87
C ALA A 159 -1.61 2.78 6.03
N LYS A 160 -1.73 2.29 7.27
CA LYS A 160 -2.46 1.04 7.59
C LYS A 160 -3.89 1.09 7.11
N TYR A 161 -4.58 2.19 7.39
CA TYR A 161 -5.96 2.37 6.99
C TYR A 161 -6.13 2.36 5.47
N ILE A 162 -5.30 3.10 4.73
CA ILE A 162 -5.34 3.13 3.25
C ILE A 162 -5.15 1.72 2.69
N ILE A 163 -4.16 0.96 3.19
CA ILE A 163 -3.93 -0.42 2.76
C ILE A 163 -5.13 -1.31 3.06
N GLU A 164 -5.79 -1.14 4.21
CA GLU A 164 -6.97 -1.94 4.58
C GLU A 164 -8.17 -1.68 3.65
N VAL A 165 -8.36 -0.44 3.20
CA VAL A 165 -9.53 -0.06 2.36
C VAL A 165 -9.25 -0.05 0.85
N ASN A 166 -7.98 -0.21 0.45
CA ASN A 166 -7.58 -0.33 -0.95
C ASN A 166 -7.16 -1.76 -1.34
N ILE A 167 -6.69 -2.57 -0.40
CA ILE A 167 -6.30 -3.96 -0.65
C ILE A 167 -7.32 -4.84 0.06
N VAL A 168 -8.30 -5.36 -0.66
CA VAL A 168 -9.53 -5.94 -0.09
C VAL A 168 -9.67 -7.43 -0.41
N GLN A 169 -10.48 -8.11 0.40
CA GLN A 169 -10.85 -9.49 0.10
C GLN A 169 -11.96 -9.51 -0.94
N GLY A 170 -11.86 -10.39 -1.94
CA GLY A 170 -12.96 -10.58 -2.87
C GLY A 170 -12.73 -11.63 -3.95
N ASN A 171 -13.84 -12.07 -4.54
CA ASN A 171 -13.87 -12.85 -5.77
C ASN A 171 -14.08 -11.88 -6.94
N THR A 172 -13.03 -11.66 -7.73
CA THR A 172 -13.09 -10.74 -8.87
C THR A 172 -13.97 -11.22 -10.01
N LEU A 173 -14.18 -12.53 -10.15
CA LEU A 173 -15.08 -13.09 -11.17
C LEU A 173 -16.55 -12.85 -10.81
N GLU A 174 -16.88 -12.87 -9.52
CA GLU A 174 -18.25 -12.67 -9.02
C GLU A 174 -18.51 -11.24 -8.54
N TYR A 175 -17.48 -10.38 -8.52
CA TYR A 175 -17.51 -8.99 -8.03
C TYR A 175 -17.91 -8.84 -6.56
N VAL A 176 -17.83 -9.90 -5.76
CA VAL A 176 -18.30 -9.92 -4.36
C VAL A 176 -17.22 -10.29 -3.35
N ASN A 177 -17.36 -9.79 -2.12
CA ASN A 177 -16.58 -10.21 -0.97
C ASN A 177 -17.10 -11.56 -0.41
N ASN A 178 -16.46 -12.05 0.66
CA ASN A 178 -16.86 -13.29 1.34
C ASN A 178 -18.22 -13.21 2.08
N GLN A 179 -18.86 -12.03 2.17
CA GLN A 179 -20.25 -11.87 2.61
C GLN A 179 -21.24 -11.87 1.44
N GLY A 180 -20.79 -12.02 0.20
CA GLY A 180 -21.65 -11.92 -0.99
C GLY A 180 -22.07 -10.48 -1.33
N GLN A 181 -21.44 -9.47 -0.72
CA GLN A 181 -21.67 -8.06 -1.03
C GLN A 181 -20.69 -7.59 -2.11
N LEU A 182 -21.04 -6.56 -2.88
CA LEU A 182 -20.13 -6.02 -3.90
C LEU A 182 -18.79 -5.61 -3.28
N ILE A 183 -17.70 -5.89 -3.99
CA ILE A 183 -16.37 -5.44 -3.59
C ILE A 183 -16.34 -3.92 -3.68
N GLU A 184 -16.02 -3.26 -2.57
CA GLU A 184 -15.95 -1.81 -2.45
C GLU A 184 -14.50 -1.35 -2.29
N PHE A 185 -14.21 -0.17 -2.83
CA PHE A 185 -12.94 0.50 -2.73
C PHE A 185 -13.11 1.96 -2.32
N SER A 186 -12.00 2.54 -1.87
CA SER A 186 -11.91 3.96 -1.54
C SER A 186 -11.30 4.74 -2.70
N HIS A 187 -12.07 5.64 -3.30
CA HIS A 187 -11.55 6.66 -4.20
C HIS A 187 -11.10 7.88 -3.40
N TRP A 188 -9.87 8.32 -3.64
CA TRP A 188 -9.21 9.41 -2.90
C TRP A 188 -9.07 10.63 -3.81
N ILE A 189 -9.89 11.66 -3.57
CA ILE A 189 -9.97 12.86 -4.40
C ILE A 189 -9.16 13.98 -3.72
N PRO A 190 -8.16 14.57 -4.40
CA PRO A 190 -7.46 15.74 -3.89
C PRO A 190 -8.40 16.95 -3.84
N VAL A 191 -8.42 17.63 -2.69
CA VAL A 191 -9.16 18.88 -2.48
C VAL A 191 -8.21 19.86 -1.82
N GLU A 192 -7.58 20.73 -2.61
CA GLU A 192 -6.45 21.57 -2.17
C GLU A 192 -5.33 20.70 -1.55
N GLU A 193 -4.92 20.98 -0.31
CA GLU A 193 -3.94 20.18 0.46
C GLU A 193 -4.58 19.05 1.29
N LYS A 194 -5.88 18.78 1.05
CA LYS A 194 -6.67 17.77 1.77
C LYS A 194 -7.15 16.69 0.82
N VAL A 195 -7.86 15.72 1.38
CA VAL A 195 -8.46 14.61 0.63
C VAL A 195 -9.93 14.46 0.99
N GLN A 196 -10.74 14.18 -0.03
CA GLN A 196 -12.09 13.66 0.12
C GLN A 196 -12.10 12.19 -0.31
N ARG A 197 -12.63 11.32 0.56
CA ARG A 197 -12.83 9.91 0.23
C ARG A 197 -14.26 9.68 -0.28
N LYS A 198 -14.39 8.89 -1.34
CA LYS A 198 -15.66 8.35 -1.84
C LYS A 198 -15.58 6.82 -1.96
N ILE A 199 -16.69 6.12 -1.76
CA ILE A 199 -16.77 4.68 -2.03
C ILE A 199 -17.22 4.44 -3.47
N PHE A 200 -16.63 3.45 -4.14
CA PHE A 200 -17.08 2.92 -5.42
C PHE A 200 -16.97 1.39 -5.41
N THR A 201 -17.64 0.71 -6.34
CA THR A 201 -17.62 -0.76 -6.41
C THR A 201 -16.68 -1.24 -7.52
N TYR A 202 -16.03 -2.39 -7.35
CA TYR A 202 -15.25 -3.00 -8.42
C TYR A 202 -16.10 -3.26 -9.67
N LYS A 203 -17.38 -3.63 -9.49
CA LYS A 203 -18.33 -3.86 -10.59
C LYS A 203 -18.56 -2.61 -11.45
N SER A 204 -18.56 -1.41 -10.87
CA SER A 204 -18.82 -0.19 -11.63
C SER A 204 -17.72 0.14 -12.65
N LEU A 205 -16.53 -0.46 -12.55
CA LEU A 205 -15.45 -0.31 -13.54
C LEU A 205 -15.80 -0.86 -14.93
N PHE A 206 -16.77 -1.78 -15.00
CA PHE A 206 -17.14 -2.50 -16.23
C PHE A 206 -18.49 -2.07 -16.80
N ASN A 207 -19.28 -1.28 -16.07
CA ASN A 207 -20.65 -0.90 -16.47
C ASN A 207 -20.73 0.19 -17.55
N ASN A 208 -19.62 0.54 -18.19
CA ASN A 208 -19.57 1.50 -19.32
C ASN A 208 -19.61 0.83 -20.71
N GLY A 209 -19.86 -0.48 -20.79
CA GLY A 209 -20.07 -1.17 -22.05
C GLY A 209 -21.04 -2.30 -21.85
N ASP A 210 -22.17 -2.25 -22.55
CA ASP A 210 -22.96 -3.45 -22.79
C ASP A 210 -22.04 -4.55 -23.33
N VAL A 211 -22.35 -5.75 -22.86
CA VAL A 211 -21.77 -7.04 -23.20
C VAL A 211 -21.60 -7.17 -24.72
N ASP A 212 -20.43 -7.69 -25.13
CA ASP A 212 -19.97 -7.95 -26.50
C ASP A 212 -19.07 -6.86 -27.13
N ASP A 213 -17.81 -6.77 -26.68
CA ASP A 213 -16.76 -6.19 -27.53
C ASP A 213 -15.55 -7.13 -27.63
N ILE A 214 -15.51 -7.88 -28.73
CA ILE A 214 -14.37 -8.72 -29.14
C ILE A 214 -13.24 -7.84 -29.71
N ASN A 215 -13.39 -6.51 -29.72
CA ASN A 215 -12.35 -5.56 -30.14
C ASN A 215 -12.27 -4.37 -29.19
N ALA A 216 -12.00 -4.60 -27.91
CA ALA A 216 -11.52 -3.52 -27.04
C ALA A 216 -10.25 -2.92 -27.65
N GLU A 217 -10.39 -1.77 -28.31
CA GLU A 217 -9.27 -0.97 -28.76
C GLU A 217 -8.30 -0.79 -27.58
N THR A 218 -7.00 -0.86 -27.90
CA THR A 218 -5.85 -0.73 -26.99
C THR A 218 -5.84 0.63 -26.27
N GLY A 219 -6.75 0.82 -25.32
CA GLY A 219 -6.89 2.01 -24.49
C GLY A 219 -6.93 1.61 -23.01
N GLN A 220 -6.08 2.25 -22.21
CA GLN A 220 -6.07 2.10 -20.76
C GLN A 220 -7.40 2.59 -20.18
N LEU A 221 -8.13 1.73 -19.47
CA LEU A 221 -9.33 2.11 -18.72
C LEU A 221 -8.91 3.02 -17.54
N SER A 222 -9.51 4.20 -17.43
CA SER A 222 -9.42 5.04 -16.23
C SER A 222 -10.39 4.51 -15.17
N LEU A 223 -9.91 4.32 -13.93
CA LEU A 223 -10.70 3.74 -12.84
C LEU A 223 -11.89 4.61 -12.41
N PHE A 224 -11.93 5.90 -12.77
CA PHE A 224 -12.82 6.88 -12.15
C PHE A 224 -13.59 7.77 -13.13
N ASP A 225 -13.74 7.36 -14.39
CA ASP A 225 -14.46 8.16 -15.41
C ASP A 225 -16.00 8.20 -15.19
N VAL A 226 -16.51 7.69 -14.07
CA VAL A 226 -17.93 7.63 -13.76
C VAL A 226 -18.26 8.60 -12.62
N GLU A 227 -19.04 9.64 -12.91
CA GLU A 227 -19.59 10.55 -11.91
C GLU A 227 -20.69 9.85 -11.10
N ASP A 228 -20.34 9.33 -9.92
CA ASP A 228 -21.34 8.91 -8.92
C ASP A 228 -21.81 10.12 -8.10
N ASN A 229 -23.05 10.55 -8.33
CA ASN A 229 -23.69 11.67 -7.65
C ASN A 229 -24.26 11.30 -6.27
N ASN A 230 -24.08 10.06 -5.80
CA ASN A 230 -24.64 9.62 -4.52
C ASN A 230 -23.86 10.21 -3.32
N LEU A 231 -24.54 11.01 -2.47
CA LEU A 231 -23.95 11.69 -1.31
C LEU A 231 -23.68 10.73 -0.12
N GLU A 232 -24.36 9.59 -0.07
CA GLU A 232 -24.24 8.60 1.03
C GLU A 232 -22.86 7.92 1.09
N ASN A 233 -22.10 7.98 0.00
CA ASN A 233 -20.78 7.35 -0.13
C ASN A 233 -19.61 8.31 0.13
N LYS A 234 -19.85 9.51 0.68
CA LYS A 234 -18.84 10.58 0.82
C LYS A 234 -18.40 10.81 2.27
N TYR A 235 -17.08 10.92 2.46
CA TYR A 235 -16.46 11.29 3.72
C TYR A 235 -16.15 12.79 3.76
N LYS A 236 -16.06 13.35 4.98
CA LYS A 236 -15.65 14.74 5.21
C LYS A 236 -14.24 14.96 4.67
N VAL A 237 -14.01 16.16 4.11
CA VAL A 237 -12.68 16.57 3.66
C VAL A 237 -11.76 16.64 4.88
N CYS A 238 -10.62 15.94 4.84
CA CYS A 238 -9.69 15.91 5.96
C CYS A 238 -8.23 15.93 5.48
N PRO A 239 -7.26 16.25 6.35
CA PRO A 239 -5.85 16.06 6.03
C PRO A 239 -5.55 14.61 5.66
N VAL A 240 -4.65 14.38 4.71
CA VAL A 240 -4.25 13.04 4.23
C VAL A 240 -3.77 12.16 5.39
N THR A 241 -3.11 12.73 6.40
CA THR A 241 -2.63 12.01 7.59
C THR A 241 -3.74 11.62 8.57
N LYS A 242 -4.99 12.03 8.35
CA LYS A 242 -6.13 11.85 9.28
C LYS A 242 -7.26 11.00 8.70
N VAL A 243 -7.07 10.42 7.51
CA VAL A 243 -8.08 9.61 6.82
C VAL A 243 -8.62 8.42 7.63
N TYR A 244 -7.82 7.89 8.56
CA TYR A 244 -8.18 6.78 9.44
C TYR A 244 -9.29 7.12 10.46
N LYS A 245 -9.74 8.38 10.53
CA LYS A 245 -10.82 8.80 11.43
C LYS A 245 -12.22 8.55 10.88
N GLU A 246 -12.35 8.33 9.57
CA GLU A 246 -13.59 7.86 8.92
C GLU A 246 -14.83 8.75 9.11
N GLU A 247 -14.66 10.07 9.26
CA GLU A 247 -15.79 10.97 9.49
C GLU A 247 -16.66 11.12 8.21
N LYS A 248 -17.92 10.65 8.24
CA LYS A 248 -18.84 10.80 7.09
C LYS A 248 -19.50 12.19 7.08
N VAL A 249 -19.91 12.64 5.89
CA VAL A 249 -20.53 13.98 5.71
C VAL A 249 -21.85 14.13 6.48
N ASN A 250 -22.61 13.04 6.65
CA ASN A 250 -23.92 13.03 7.29
C ASN A 250 -23.92 12.49 8.73
N ASP A 251 -22.74 12.27 9.33
CA ASP A 251 -22.56 11.85 10.73
C ASP A 251 -22.27 13.06 11.65
#